data_AF-A0A3G1KRP8-F1
#
_entry.id   AF-A0A3G1KRP8-F1
#
_cell.length_a   1.000
_cell.length_b   1.000
_cell.length_c   1.000
_cell.angle_alpha   90.00
_cell.angle_beta   90.00
_cell.angle_gamma   90.00
#
_symmetry.space_group_name_H-M   'P 1'
#
loop_
_entity.id
_entity.type
_entity.pdbx_description
1 polymer ?
#
loop_
_entity_poly.entity_id
_entity_poly.type
_entity_poly.pdbx_seq_one_letter_code
_entity_poly.pdbx_strand_id
1 'polypeptide(L)'
;METVFLGRCDSYRQEEVDHAVHRMFLAFGGGSHLFRPGETIFLKVNLLMKKKPEAAVTTHPAVVEAVAKELMQAGCRVVIGDSPGGPFTPLWLKGIYKSTGMEEVAAKTGCALNYDVETITVPVEDGSLVKSLTLSRAMWSADGLISLGKLKTHGMTVFTGAVKNLFGVIPGLMKAEYHLKMPGQEEFCQLLVDICQKIKPRFSLIDGIMGMEGEGPSSGTPRPVKALVGSVSPYGADWVGAKLIGLNMDRVPTLVVAQKRGLTDGQVNIVGDALDHLKILDFKIPSTRNIHFYRGKFPKWMERYLDNWLTPRPLFQHDLCSGCEVCKNSCPPSVITMEKGRPKADLDKCIRCFCCQELCPAHAVRIKRSWLFTKIFN
;
A
#
# COMPACT_ATOMS: atom_id res chain seq x y z
N MET A 1 -0.27 -20.64 -13.43
CA MET A 1 0.01 -19.46 -14.26
C MET A 1 -1.10 -18.43 -14.13
N GLU A 2 -0.76 -17.26 -13.59
CA GLU A 2 -1.70 -16.18 -13.24
C GLU A 2 -1.81 -15.18 -14.39
N THR A 3 -3.01 -14.88 -14.88
CA THR A 3 -3.19 -13.86 -15.94
C THR A 3 -3.11 -12.46 -15.37
N VAL A 4 -2.27 -11.61 -15.94
CA VAL A 4 -2.07 -10.22 -15.52
C VAL A 4 -2.14 -9.31 -16.73
N PHE A 5 -3.05 -8.33 -16.70
CA PHE A 5 -3.09 -7.28 -17.70
C PHE A 5 -2.03 -6.23 -17.41
N LEU A 6 -1.28 -5.85 -18.44
CA LEU A 6 -0.40 -4.70 -18.45
C LEU A 6 -0.85 -3.78 -19.58
N GLY A 7 -1.20 -2.54 -19.24
CA GLY A 7 -1.63 -1.55 -20.22
C GLY A 7 -0.83 -0.26 -20.11
N ARG A 8 -0.32 0.25 -21.23
CA ARG A 8 0.25 1.59 -21.32
C ARG A 8 -0.86 2.63 -21.12
N CYS A 9 -0.58 3.63 -20.30
CA CYS A 9 -1.41 4.81 -20.12
C CYS A 9 -0.49 6.00 -19.78
N ASP A 10 -0.34 6.93 -20.71
CA ASP A 10 0.70 7.96 -20.66
C ASP A 10 0.38 9.12 -19.70
N SER A 11 -0.91 9.36 -19.43
CA SER A 11 -1.37 10.49 -18.63
C SER A 11 -2.65 10.18 -17.84
N TYR A 12 -3.04 11.09 -16.96
CA TYR A 12 -4.33 11.03 -16.26
C TYR A 12 -5.46 11.76 -17.02
N ARG A 13 -5.34 11.95 -18.34
CA ARG A 13 -6.47 12.41 -19.15
C ARG A 13 -7.57 11.35 -19.10
N GLN A 14 -8.79 11.76 -18.75
CA GLN A 14 -9.86 10.81 -18.43
C GLN A 14 -10.13 9.82 -19.56
N GLU A 15 -10.14 10.27 -20.82
CA GLU A 15 -10.37 9.41 -21.99
C GLU A 15 -9.30 8.31 -22.14
N GLU A 16 -8.03 8.62 -21.87
CA GLU A 16 -6.94 7.64 -21.92
C GLU A 16 -7.06 6.59 -20.82
N VAL A 17 -7.44 7.05 -19.62
CA VAL A 17 -7.60 6.17 -18.46
C VAL A 17 -8.83 5.28 -18.64
N ASP A 18 -9.96 5.86 -19.08
CA ASP A 18 -11.19 5.13 -19.40
C ASP A 18 -10.89 4.04 -20.44
N HIS A 19 -10.21 4.36 -21.54
CA HIS A 19 -9.82 3.37 -22.56
C HIS A 19 -8.89 2.28 -22.00
N ALA A 20 -7.86 2.64 -21.23
CA ALA A 20 -6.92 1.66 -20.67
C ALA A 20 -7.59 0.72 -19.66
N VAL A 21 -8.48 1.24 -18.81
CA VAL A 21 -9.26 0.45 -17.84
C VAL A 21 -10.29 -0.42 -18.56
N HIS A 22 -10.94 0.08 -19.60
CA HIS A 22 -11.86 -0.73 -20.41
C HIS A 22 -11.16 -1.95 -21.03
N ARG A 23 -10.00 -1.74 -21.70
CA ARG A 23 -9.17 -2.84 -22.22
C ARG A 23 -8.78 -3.84 -21.13
N MET A 24 -8.48 -3.35 -19.93
CA MET A 24 -8.14 -4.20 -18.79
C MET A 24 -9.30 -5.12 -18.42
N PHE A 25 -10.51 -4.59 -18.24
CA PHE A 25 -11.68 -5.42 -17.92
C PHE A 25 -12.02 -6.40 -19.05
N LEU A 26 -11.95 -5.98 -20.31
CA LEU A 26 -12.15 -6.86 -21.47
C LEU A 26 -11.19 -8.06 -21.48
N ALA A 27 -9.93 -7.87 -21.08
CA ALA A 27 -8.94 -8.95 -21.01
C ALA A 27 -9.31 -10.05 -19.98
N PHE A 28 -10.23 -9.77 -19.06
CA PHE A 28 -10.79 -10.72 -18.09
C PHE A 28 -12.26 -11.06 -18.37
N GLY A 29 -12.73 -10.90 -19.61
CA GLY A 29 -14.09 -11.24 -20.03
C GLY A 29 -15.13 -10.13 -19.82
N GLY A 30 -14.69 -8.92 -19.46
CA GLY A 30 -15.55 -7.76 -19.22
C GLY A 30 -16.14 -7.69 -17.81
N GLY A 31 -16.80 -6.57 -17.50
CA GLY A 31 -17.42 -6.34 -16.19
C GLY A 31 -18.46 -7.41 -15.81
N SER A 32 -19.22 -7.93 -16.77
CA SER A 32 -20.25 -8.95 -16.53
C SER A 32 -19.70 -10.32 -16.13
N HIS A 33 -18.43 -10.63 -16.40
CA HIS A 33 -17.79 -11.86 -15.96
C HIS A 33 -17.26 -11.76 -14.51
N LEU A 34 -16.90 -10.54 -14.09
CA LEU A 34 -16.38 -10.29 -12.75
C LEU A 34 -17.47 -9.86 -11.76
N PHE A 35 -18.57 -9.28 -12.23
CA PHE A 35 -19.60 -8.71 -11.36
C PHE A 35 -20.99 -9.04 -11.86
N ARG A 36 -21.92 -9.13 -10.91
CA ARG A 36 -23.33 -9.34 -11.21
C ARG A 36 -24.10 -8.03 -11.01
N PRO A 37 -25.08 -7.72 -11.88
CA PRO A 37 -25.95 -6.58 -11.67
C PRO A 37 -26.60 -6.60 -10.27
N GLY A 38 -26.65 -5.46 -9.60
CA GLY A 38 -27.19 -5.31 -8.25
C GLY A 38 -26.18 -5.55 -7.11
N GLU A 39 -25.02 -6.13 -7.36
CA GLU A 39 -23.96 -6.30 -6.36
C GLU A 39 -23.45 -4.94 -5.86
N THR A 40 -23.16 -4.85 -4.57
CA THR A 40 -22.44 -3.74 -3.96
C THR A 40 -20.94 -4.03 -3.98
N ILE A 41 -20.21 -3.31 -4.83
CA ILE A 41 -18.77 -3.46 -5.00
C ILE A 41 -18.03 -2.33 -4.28
N PHE A 42 -17.16 -2.71 -3.35
CA PHE A 42 -16.31 -1.77 -2.62
C PHE A 42 -15.00 -1.52 -3.39
N LEU A 43 -14.78 -0.27 -3.82
CA LEU A 43 -13.51 0.20 -4.36
C LEU A 43 -12.60 0.63 -3.21
N LYS A 44 -11.72 -0.29 -2.81
CA LYS A 44 -10.69 -0.04 -1.82
C LYS A 44 -9.57 0.76 -2.48
N VAL A 45 -9.56 2.07 -2.29
CA VAL A 45 -8.53 2.97 -2.84
C VAL A 45 -7.30 3.08 -1.91
N ASN A 46 -6.15 3.55 -2.42
CA ASN A 46 -5.00 3.89 -1.58
C ASN A 46 -5.05 5.38 -1.24
N LEU A 47 -5.52 5.75 -0.05
CA LEU A 47 -5.60 7.16 0.36
C LEU A 47 -4.52 7.55 1.34
N LEU A 48 -4.09 6.66 2.24
CA LEU A 48 -3.02 6.87 3.24
C LEU A 48 -3.18 8.09 4.16
N MET A 49 -3.18 9.32 3.63
CA MET A 49 -3.34 10.59 4.32
C MET A 49 -3.84 11.70 3.36
N LYS A 50 -4.14 12.89 3.89
CA LYS A 50 -4.53 14.06 3.08
C LYS A 50 -3.38 14.52 2.18
N LYS A 51 -3.41 14.15 0.90
CA LYS A 51 -2.47 14.59 -0.14
C LYS A 51 -3.23 14.85 -1.43
N LYS A 52 -2.73 15.82 -2.20
CA LYS A 52 -3.25 16.07 -3.55
C LYS A 52 -2.76 14.97 -4.52
N PRO A 53 -3.50 14.68 -5.61
CA PRO A 53 -3.16 13.62 -6.55
C PRO A 53 -1.74 13.70 -7.14
N GLU A 54 -1.22 14.92 -7.35
CA GLU A 54 0.10 15.15 -7.97
C GLU A 54 1.26 14.63 -7.11
N ALA A 55 1.03 14.43 -5.80
CA ALA A 55 2.04 13.88 -4.90
C ALA A 55 2.31 12.38 -5.15
N ALA A 56 1.50 11.70 -5.97
CA ALA A 56 1.59 10.26 -6.25
C ALA A 56 1.58 9.36 -4.99
N VAL A 57 1.05 9.88 -3.88
CA VAL A 57 0.88 9.15 -2.61
C VAL A 57 -0.36 8.25 -2.68
N THR A 58 -1.44 8.77 -3.28
CA THR A 58 -2.75 8.15 -3.34
C THR A 58 -3.05 7.63 -4.73
N THR A 59 -4.03 6.72 -4.83
CA THR A 59 -4.61 6.35 -6.12
C THR A 59 -5.21 7.59 -6.77
N HIS A 60 -4.94 7.80 -8.05
CA HIS A 60 -5.40 8.99 -8.75
C HIS A 60 -6.92 8.94 -9.00
N PRO A 61 -7.68 10.04 -8.81
CA PRO A 61 -9.13 10.06 -8.99
C PRO A 61 -9.57 9.63 -10.40
N ALA A 62 -8.81 9.96 -11.45
CA ALA A 62 -9.11 9.53 -12.81
C ALA A 62 -9.18 7.99 -12.98
N VAL A 63 -8.32 7.25 -12.28
CA VAL A 63 -8.32 5.77 -12.29
C VAL A 63 -9.53 5.24 -11.54
N VAL A 64 -9.87 5.85 -10.41
CA VAL A 64 -11.05 5.47 -9.62
C VAL A 64 -12.33 5.76 -10.39
N GLU A 65 -12.41 6.90 -11.06
CA GLU A 65 -13.52 7.30 -11.93
C GLU A 65 -13.74 6.28 -13.05
N ALA A 66 -12.66 5.88 -13.74
CA ALA A 66 -12.73 4.92 -14.83
C ALA A 66 -13.25 3.54 -14.35
N VAL A 67 -12.72 3.04 -13.23
CA VAL A 67 -13.18 1.76 -12.66
C VAL A 67 -14.62 1.86 -12.17
N ALA A 68 -15.01 2.97 -11.53
CA ALA A 68 -16.38 3.17 -11.07
C ALA A 68 -17.36 3.19 -12.25
N LYS A 69 -17.03 3.86 -13.36
CA LYS A 69 -17.86 3.87 -14.58
C LYS A 69 -18.09 2.46 -15.13
N GLU A 70 -17.04 1.65 -15.26
CA GLU A 70 -17.15 0.26 -15.74
C GLU A 70 -18.11 -0.58 -14.87
N LEU A 71 -17.99 -0.45 -13.55
CA LEU A 71 -18.86 -1.17 -12.61
C LEU A 71 -20.30 -0.69 -12.64
N MET A 72 -20.51 0.62 -12.73
CA MET A 72 -21.86 1.20 -12.82
C MET A 72 -22.53 0.78 -14.14
N GLN A 73 -21.79 0.72 -15.25
CA GLN A 73 -22.28 0.21 -16.54
C GLN A 73 -22.63 -1.29 -16.48
N ALA A 74 -21.91 -2.07 -15.66
CA ALA A 74 -22.25 -3.45 -15.36
C ALA A 74 -23.47 -3.61 -14.40
N GLY A 75 -24.06 -2.50 -13.95
CA GLY A 75 -25.25 -2.49 -13.09
C GLY A 75 -24.95 -2.69 -11.59
N CYS A 76 -23.70 -2.52 -11.16
CA CYS A 76 -23.31 -2.62 -9.76
C CYS A 76 -23.58 -1.32 -8.99
N ARG A 77 -23.73 -1.43 -7.67
CA ARG A 77 -23.65 -0.29 -6.74
C ARG A 77 -22.22 -0.13 -6.29
N VAL A 78 -21.63 1.05 -6.47
CA VAL A 78 -20.21 1.27 -6.18
C VAL A 78 -20.04 2.11 -4.91
N VAL A 79 -19.18 1.64 -4.00
CA VAL A 79 -18.79 2.38 -2.79
C VAL A 79 -17.27 2.59 -2.79
N ILE A 80 -16.80 3.83 -2.72
CA ILE A 80 -15.38 4.17 -2.63
C ILE A 80 -15.01 4.36 -1.16
N GLY A 81 -13.87 3.81 -0.74
CA GLY A 81 -13.32 4.11 0.57
C GLY A 81 -11.92 3.55 0.82
N ASP A 82 -11.36 3.96 1.95
CA ASP A 82 -10.12 3.42 2.53
C ASP A 82 -10.20 3.53 4.05
N SER A 83 -9.32 2.83 4.75
CA SER A 83 -8.95 3.18 6.11
C SER A 83 -7.56 3.82 6.08
N PRO A 84 -7.46 5.16 6.03
CA PRO A 84 -6.18 5.85 6.01
C PRO A 84 -5.44 5.76 7.36
N GLY A 85 -4.20 6.24 7.39
CA GLY A 85 -3.44 6.42 8.61
C GLY A 85 -4.00 7.56 9.48
N GLY A 86 -3.81 7.43 10.80
CA GLY A 86 -4.35 8.38 11.78
C GLY A 86 -5.77 8.02 12.25
N PRO A 87 -6.54 9.01 12.75
CA PRO A 87 -7.91 8.78 13.22
C PRO A 87 -8.82 8.22 12.12
N PHE A 88 -9.75 7.34 12.49
CA PHE A 88 -10.74 6.78 11.56
C PHE A 88 -12.13 7.26 11.96
N THR A 89 -12.44 8.50 11.57
CA THR A 89 -13.71 9.19 11.85
C THR A 89 -14.30 9.77 10.57
N PRO A 90 -15.63 9.97 10.49
CA PRO A 90 -16.26 10.53 9.29
C PRO A 90 -15.69 11.90 8.88
N LEU A 91 -15.40 12.77 9.85
CA LEU A 91 -14.81 14.08 9.59
C LEU A 91 -13.38 13.97 9.00
N TRP A 92 -12.60 13.00 9.48
CA TRP A 92 -11.25 12.77 8.95
C TRP A 92 -11.31 12.25 7.51
N LEU A 93 -12.18 11.27 7.26
CA LEU A 93 -12.43 10.69 5.93
C LEU A 93 -12.89 11.77 4.95
N LYS A 94 -13.86 12.61 5.32
CA LYS A 94 -14.34 13.72 4.49
C LYS A 94 -13.19 14.63 4.04
N GLY A 95 -12.32 15.01 4.97
CA GLY A 95 -11.15 15.83 4.63
C GLY A 95 -10.15 15.15 3.68
N ILE A 96 -10.03 13.82 3.75
CA ILE A 96 -9.18 13.04 2.84
C ILE A 96 -9.84 12.92 1.47
N TYR A 97 -11.12 12.57 1.39
CA TYR A 97 -11.85 12.46 0.13
C TYR A 97 -11.79 13.76 -0.67
N LYS A 98 -12.02 14.90 0.01
CA LYS A 98 -11.87 16.22 -0.61
C LYS A 98 -10.46 16.50 -1.13
N SER A 99 -9.43 16.17 -0.34
CA SER A 99 -8.04 16.48 -0.73
C SER A 99 -7.53 15.59 -1.87
N THR A 100 -8.07 14.39 -1.99
CA THR A 100 -7.62 13.35 -2.93
C THR A 100 -8.44 13.30 -4.23
N GLY A 101 -9.51 14.09 -4.33
CA GLY A 101 -10.36 14.16 -5.51
C GLY A 101 -11.54 13.18 -5.52
N MET A 102 -11.76 12.43 -4.42
CA MET A 102 -12.76 11.36 -4.38
C MET A 102 -14.20 11.91 -4.24
N GLU A 103 -14.37 13.11 -3.68
CA GLU A 103 -15.66 13.80 -3.67
C GLU A 103 -16.12 14.12 -5.10
N GLU A 104 -15.21 14.58 -5.96
CA GLU A 104 -15.50 14.84 -7.37
C GLU A 104 -15.81 13.57 -8.15
N VAL A 105 -15.09 12.47 -7.88
CA VAL A 105 -15.39 11.17 -8.50
C VAL A 105 -16.80 10.70 -8.15
N ALA A 106 -17.18 10.79 -6.87
CA ALA A 106 -18.52 10.43 -6.42
C ALA A 106 -19.61 11.30 -7.06
N ALA A 107 -19.39 12.61 -7.16
CA ALA A 107 -20.32 13.53 -7.81
C ALA A 107 -20.53 13.23 -9.30
N LYS A 108 -19.46 12.88 -10.03
CA LYS A 108 -19.52 12.61 -11.49
C LYS A 108 -20.12 11.25 -11.84
N THR A 109 -19.84 10.24 -11.02
CA THR A 109 -20.20 8.84 -11.32
C THR A 109 -21.47 8.37 -10.63
N GLY A 110 -21.90 9.07 -9.57
CA GLY A 110 -23.02 8.66 -8.72
C GLY A 110 -22.67 7.56 -7.71
N CYS A 111 -21.40 7.17 -7.57
CA CYS A 111 -20.99 6.21 -6.55
C CYS A 111 -21.06 6.82 -5.13
N ALA A 112 -21.16 5.98 -4.11
CA ALA A 112 -21.15 6.42 -2.71
C ALA A 112 -19.72 6.53 -2.16
N LEU A 113 -19.51 7.46 -1.23
CA LEU A 113 -18.30 7.49 -0.39
C LEU A 113 -18.59 6.80 0.95
N ASN A 114 -17.68 5.94 1.39
CA ASN A 114 -17.81 5.28 2.68
C ASN A 114 -17.52 6.25 3.84
N TYR A 115 -18.49 6.45 4.71
CA TYR A 115 -18.33 7.15 5.99
C TYR A 115 -18.59 6.23 7.20
N ASP A 116 -18.95 4.97 6.95
CA ASP A 116 -19.08 3.97 8.00
C ASP A 116 -17.68 3.60 8.53
N VAL A 117 -17.50 3.88 9.83
CA VAL A 117 -16.27 3.64 10.59
C VAL A 117 -16.43 2.48 11.58
N GLU A 118 -17.54 1.76 11.51
CA GLU A 118 -17.78 0.59 12.32
C GLU A 118 -16.83 -0.56 11.93
N THR A 119 -16.58 -1.42 12.91
CA THR A 119 -15.65 -2.53 12.77
C THR A 119 -16.36 -3.86 12.98
N ILE A 120 -15.75 -4.92 12.46
CA ILE A 120 -16.14 -6.30 12.68
C ILE A 120 -14.89 -7.15 12.91
N THR A 121 -14.95 -8.09 13.85
CA THR A 121 -13.86 -9.05 14.08
C THR A 121 -14.24 -10.39 13.47
N VAL A 122 -13.38 -10.91 12.61
CA VAL A 122 -13.60 -12.18 11.89
C VAL A 122 -12.51 -13.19 12.24
N PRO A 123 -12.84 -14.48 12.39
CA PRO A 123 -11.83 -15.51 12.58
C PRO A 123 -11.01 -15.72 11.30
N VAL A 124 -9.74 -16.11 11.47
CA VAL A 124 -8.85 -16.51 10.38
C VAL A 124 -8.46 -17.97 10.61
N GLU A 125 -9.11 -18.87 9.88
CA GLU A 125 -8.96 -20.32 10.03
C GLU A 125 -7.63 -20.80 9.43
N ASP A 126 -7.25 -20.29 8.26
CA ASP A 126 -5.99 -20.59 7.56
C ASP A 126 -4.86 -19.58 7.87
N GLY A 127 -4.97 -18.88 9.00
CA GLY A 127 -4.06 -17.81 9.39
C GLY A 127 -2.70 -18.36 9.78
N SER A 128 -1.64 -17.87 9.13
CA SER A 128 -0.27 -18.24 9.50
C SER A 128 0.15 -17.62 10.83
N LEU A 129 -0.36 -16.42 11.14
CA LEU A 129 0.13 -15.62 12.26
C LEU A 129 -0.97 -15.20 13.25
N VAL A 130 -2.17 -14.89 12.75
CA VAL A 130 -3.28 -14.36 13.56
C VAL A 130 -4.49 -15.29 13.53
N LYS A 131 -5.18 -15.40 14.67
CA LYS A 131 -6.42 -16.20 14.80
C LYS A 131 -7.68 -15.41 14.41
N SER A 132 -7.60 -14.08 14.42
CA SER A 132 -8.70 -13.20 14.03
C SER A 132 -8.18 -11.86 13.52
N LEU A 133 -9.00 -11.17 12.73
CA LEU A 133 -8.74 -9.85 12.20
C LEU A 133 -9.91 -8.92 12.52
N THR A 134 -9.60 -7.71 12.98
CA THR A 134 -10.59 -6.63 13.08
C THR A 134 -10.53 -5.78 11.82
N LEU A 135 -11.65 -5.71 11.11
CA LEU A 135 -11.79 -5.14 9.77
C LEU A 135 -12.82 -3.99 9.77
N SER A 136 -12.78 -3.14 8.76
CA SER A 136 -13.90 -2.24 8.43
C SER A 136 -15.15 -3.05 8.06
N ARG A 137 -16.28 -2.77 8.72
CA ARG A 137 -17.56 -3.43 8.45
C ARG A 137 -18.02 -3.20 7.02
N ALA A 138 -18.00 -1.95 6.55
CA ALA A 138 -18.39 -1.60 5.19
C ALA A 138 -17.61 -2.37 4.10
N MET A 139 -16.29 -2.56 4.29
CA MET A 139 -15.48 -3.33 3.33
C MET A 139 -15.75 -4.83 3.40
N TRP A 140 -16.03 -5.36 4.60
CA TRP A 140 -16.29 -6.79 4.81
C TRP A 140 -17.70 -7.20 4.35
N SER A 141 -18.69 -6.32 4.53
CA SER A 141 -20.10 -6.59 4.21
C SER A 141 -20.47 -6.34 2.75
N ALA A 142 -19.55 -5.85 1.92
CA ALA A 142 -19.78 -5.69 0.48
C ALA A 142 -19.82 -7.04 -0.23
N ASP A 143 -20.57 -7.14 -1.33
CA ASP A 143 -20.68 -8.36 -2.13
C ASP A 143 -19.35 -8.69 -2.85
N GLY A 144 -18.53 -7.68 -3.11
CA GLY A 144 -17.19 -7.83 -3.66
C GLY A 144 -16.30 -6.62 -3.37
N LEU A 145 -15.00 -6.83 -3.44
CA LEU A 145 -14.00 -5.78 -3.22
C LEU A 145 -13.01 -5.74 -4.39
N ILE A 146 -12.73 -4.54 -4.89
CA ILE A 146 -11.62 -4.27 -5.82
C ILE A 146 -10.56 -3.44 -5.10
N SER A 147 -9.32 -3.92 -5.13
CA SER A 147 -8.16 -3.21 -4.59
C SER A 147 -7.57 -2.28 -5.64
N LEU A 148 -7.63 -0.97 -5.42
CA LEU A 148 -7.00 0.04 -6.26
C LEU A 148 -5.75 0.56 -5.53
N GLY A 149 -4.60 -0.03 -5.86
CA GLY A 149 -3.29 0.30 -5.29
C GLY A 149 -2.59 1.43 -6.06
N LYS A 150 -1.51 1.95 -5.48
CA LYS A 150 -0.58 2.89 -6.11
C LYS A 150 0.78 2.24 -6.24
N LEU A 151 1.42 2.35 -7.39
CA LEU A 151 2.78 1.84 -7.61
C LEU A 151 3.77 2.73 -6.84
N LYS A 152 4.25 2.25 -5.70
CA LYS A 152 5.22 2.97 -4.88
C LYS A 152 6.15 2.07 -4.11
N THR A 153 7.37 2.55 -3.91
CA THR A 153 8.32 1.92 -2.98
C THR A 153 7.89 2.09 -1.53
N HIS A 154 8.45 1.27 -0.64
CA HIS A 154 8.14 1.31 0.78
C HIS A 154 9.37 0.96 1.64
N GLY A 155 9.65 1.73 2.69
CA GLY A 155 10.83 1.52 3.54
C GLY A 155 10.90 0.17 4.27
N MET A 156 9.76 -0.42 4.64
CA MET A 156 9.70 -1.76 5.26
C MET A 156 9.47 -2.91 4.26
N THR A 157 8.45 -2.86 3.41
CA THR A 157 8.07 -3.98 2.52
C THR A 157 8.65 -3.86 1.10
N VAL A 158 9.51 -2.87 0.84
CA VAL A 158 10.13 -2.55 -0.47
C VAL A 158 9.14 -2.01 -1.50
N PHE A 159 7.97 -2.63 -1.60
CA PHE A 159 6.90 -2.35 -2.56
C PHE A 159 5.55 -2.26 -1.82
N THR A 160 4.65 -1.43 -2.32
CA THR A 160 3.27 -1.35 -1.82
C THR A 160 2.34 -2.29 -2.59
N GLY A 161 2.19 -2.10 -3.90
CA GLY A 161 1.40 -3.01 -4.73
C GLY A 161 -0.07 -3.20 -4.30
N ALA A 162 -0.68 -4.26 -4.80
CA ALA A 162 -2.01 -4.76 -4.52
C ALA A 162 -2.13 -5.41 -3.13
N VAL A 163 -1.18 -6.27 -2.72
CA VAL A 163 -1.29 -7.01 -1.45
C VAL A 163 -1.20 -6.07 -0.25
N LYS A 164 -0.19 -5.18 -0.19
CA LYS A 164 -0.09 -4.24 0.94
C LYS A 164 -1.20 -3.21 0.95
N ASN A 165 -1.78 -2.88 -0.21
CA ASN A 165 -2.91 -1.96 -0.26
C ASN A 165 -4.09 -2.45 0.60
N LEU A 166 -4.29 -3.77 0.70
CA LEU A 166 -5.32 -4.35 1.55
C LEU A 166 -5.10 -4.13 3.04
N PHE A 167 -3.92 -3.71 3.51
CA PHE A 167 -3.77 -3.28 4.91
C PHE A 167 -4.70 -2.12 5.28
N GLY A 168 -5.20 -1.37 4.29
CA GLY A 168 -6.24 -0.36 4.46
C GLY A 168 -7.63 -0.90 4.84
N VAL A 169 -7.84 -2.21 4.94
CA VAL A 169 -9.06 -2.77 5.56
C VAL A 169 -9.01 -2.75 7.09
N ILE A 170 -7.81 -2.65 7.68
CA ILE A 170 -7.61 -2.56 9.13
C ILE A 170 -7.95 -1.14 9.57
N PRO A 171 -8.86 -0.91 10.53
CA PRO A 171 -9.38 0.40 10.84
C PRO A 171 -8.38 1.29 11.61
N GLY A 172 -8.06 2.46 11.05
CA GLY A 172 -7.42 3.59 11.72
C GLY A 172 -6.12 3.27 12.46
N LEU A 173 -6.09 3.65 13.74
CA LEU A 173 -4.94 3.52 14.64
C LEU A 173 -4.61 2.07 14.98
N MET A 174 -5.51 1.09 14.74
CA MET A 174 -5.19 -0.32 14.97
C MET A 174 -4.01 -0.77 14.10
N LYS A 175 -3.78 -0.15 12.95
CA LYS A 175 -2.58 -0.40 12.12
C LYS A 175 -1.28 -0.23 12.90
N ALA A 176 -1.22 0.77 13.79
CA ALA A 176 -0.07 0.98 14.66
C ALA A 176 0.10 -0.20 15.62
N GLU A 177 -0.98 -0.69 16.24
CA GLU A 177 -0.97 -1.85 17.13
C GLU A 177 -0.47 -3.12 16.43
N TYR A 178 -0.91 -3.38 15.20
CA TYR A 178 -0.39 -4.51 14.41
C TYR A 178 1.11 -4.39 14.14
N HIS A 179 1.62 -3.19 13.82
CA HIS A 179 3.06 -2.96 13.69
C HIS A 179 3.83 -3.16 15.01
N LEU A 180 3.22 -2.87 16.16
CA LEU A 180 3.84 -3.13 17.46
C LEU A 180 3.94 -4.63 17.75
N LYS A 181 2.86 -5.36 17.48
CA LYS A 181 2.78 -6.82 17.68
C LYS A 181 3.69 -7.59 16.71
N MET A 182 3.97 -7.01 15.54
CA MET A 182 4.72 -7.64 14.45
C MET A 182 5.85 -6.72 13.97
N PRO A 183 6.90 -6.51 14.80
CA PRO A 183 7.97 -5.57 14.48
C PRO A 183 8.92 -6.10 13.40
N GLY A 184 8.94 -7.41 13.15
CA GLY A 184 9.76 -8.03 12.11
C GLY A 184 9.10 -7.98 10.73
N GLN A 185 9.94 -7.85 9.70
CA GLN A 185 9.50 -7.73 8.30
C GLN A 185 8.76 -9.00 7.83
N GLU A 186 9.23 -10.18 8.23
CA GLU A 186 8.65 -11.45 7.81
C GLU A 186 7.27 -11.66 8.44
N GLU A 187 7.13 -11.43 9.75
CA GLU A 187 5.86 -11.52 10.47
C GLU A 187 4.84 -10.51 9.93
N PHE A 188 5.24 -9.27 9.67
CA PHE A 188 4.34 -8.30 9.08
C PHE A 188 3.90 -8.71 7.67
N CYS A 189 4.79 -9.30 6.85
CA CYS A 189 4.40 -9.79 5.53
C CYS A 189 3.49 -11.03 5.60
N GLN A 190 3.67 -11.90 6.60
CA GLN A 190 2.73 -12.99 6.88
C GLN A 190 1.33 -12.47 7.20
N LEU A 191 1.22 -11.42 8.05
CA LEU A 191 -0.05 -10.74 8.30
C LEU A 191 -0.67 -10.20 7.02
N LEU A 192 0.10 -9.51 6.18
CA LEU A 192 -0.42 -8.94 4.93
C LEU A 192 -0.98 -10.02 4.00
N VAL A 193 -0.32 -11.18 3.93
CA VAL A 193 -0.80 -12.32 3.16
C VAL A 193 -2.04 -12.95 3.82
N ASP A 194 -2.10 -13.08 5.14
CA ASP A 194 -3.29 -13.52 5.87
C ASP A 194 -4.50 -12.61 5.58
N ILE A 195 -4.30 -11.29 5.61
CA ILE A 195 -5.32 -10.30 5.24
C ILE A 195 -5.76 -10.52 3.79
N CYS A 196 -4.82 -10.68 2.86
CA CYS A 196 -5.12 -10.89 1.45
C CYS A 196 -5.95 -12.15 1.20
N GLN A 197 -5.59 -13.26 1.85
CA GLN A 197 -6.34 -14.51 1.77
C GLN A 197 -7.70 -14.44 2.46
N LYS A 198 -7.85 -13.61 3.51
CA LYS A 198 -9.15 -13.43 4.17
C LYS A 198 -10.09 -12.55 3.36
N ILE A 199 -9.58 -11.45 2.80
CA ILE A 199 -10.37 -10.48 2.02
C ILE A 199 -10.68 -10.99 0.61
N LYS A 200 -9.75 -11.72 -0.03
CA LYS A 200 -9.88 -12.25 -1.39
C LYS A 200 -10.44 -11.19 -2.37
N PRO A 201 -9.69 -10.09 -2.62
CA PRO A 201 -10.17 -9.07 -3.56
C PRO A 201 -10.51 -9.73 -4.90
N ARG A 202 -11.68 -9.40 -5.44
CA ARG A 202 -12.14 -9.98 -6.71
C ARG A 202 -11.27 -9.54 -7.88
N PHE A 203 -10.76 -8.32 -7.79
CA PHE A 203 -9.83 -7.76 -8.75
C PHE A 203 -8.87 -6.80 -8.05
N SER A 204 -7.64 -6.71 -8.54
CA SER A 204 -6.64 -5.78 -8.06
C SER A 204 -6.06 -5.00 -9.23
N LEU A 205 -6.05 -3.67 -9.11
CA LEU A 205 -5.48 -2.74 -10.07
C LEU A 205 -4.39 -1.92 -9.38
N ILE A 206 -3.22 -1.81 -9.99
CA ILE A 206 -2.12 -0.95 -9.53
C ILE A 206 -2.03 0.25 -10.48
N ASP A 207 -2.31 1.44 -9.94
CA ASP A 207 -2.08 2.73 -10.61
C ASP A 207 -0.57 2.99 -10.65
N GLY A 208 0.04 2.74 -11.81
CA GLY A 208 1.41 3.07 -12.13
C GLY A 208 1.52 4.10 -13.25
N ILE A 209 0.51 4.93 -13.51
CA ILE A 209 0.67 6.01 -14.51
C ILE A 209 1.75 6.96 -14.02
N MET A 210 1.57 7.45 -12.79
CA MET A 210 2.61 8.09 -11.98
C MET A 210 2.87 7.22 -10.74
N GLY A 211 4.06 6.65 -10.63
CA GLY A 211 4.50 5.93 -9.44
C GLY A 211 5.23 6.85 -8.45
N MET A 212 5.73 6.27 -7.36
CA MET A 212 6.60 6.95 -6.39
C MET A 212 7.85 6.13 -6.10
N GLU A 213 9.01 6.72 -6.36
CA GLU A 213 10.33 6.13 -6.10
C GLU A 213 10.99 6.71 -4.85
N GLY A 214 12.02 6.04 -4.32
CA GLY A 214 12.82 6.49 -3.19
C GLY A 214 12.16 6.21 -1.84
N GLU A 215 12.09 7.24 -0.99
CA GLU A 215 11.65 7.14 0.42
C GLU A 215 10.11 7.16 0.56
N GLY A 216 9.43 6.29 -0.19
CA GLY A 216 8.01 6.02 -0.03
C GLY A 216 7.68 5.42 1.35
N PRO A 217 6.39 5.34 1.73
CA PRO A 217 5.24 5.40 0.83
C PRO A 217 4.56 6.77 0.72
N SER A 218 5.12 7.81 1.35
CA SER A 218 4.58 9.18 1.29
C SER A 218 5.64 10.25 0.98
N SER A 219 6.91 10.00 1.26
CA SER A 219 8.00 10.99 1.14
C SER A 219 8.95 10.72 -0.02
N GLY A 220 8.52 9.89 -0.98
CA GLY A 220 9.25 9.60 -2.20
C GLY A 220 9.07 10.70 -3.26
N THR A 221 9.60 10.46 -4.45
CA THR A 221 9.48 11.35 -5.61
C THR A 221 8.54 10.75 -6.64
N PRO A 222 7.54 11.51 -7.14
CA PRO A 222 6.72 11.07 -8.27
C PRO A 222 7.59 10.71 -9.49
N ARG A 223 7.32 9.56 -10.10
CA ARG A 223 8.07 9.06 -11.26
C ARG A 223 7.08 8.53 -12.29
N PRO A 224 7.08 9.05 -13.54
CA PRO A 224 6.23 8.51 -14.59
C PRO A 224 6.60 7.06 -14.88
N VAL A 225 5.64 6.13 -14.70
CA VAL A 225 5.78 4.72 -15.07
C VAL A 225 4.89 4.37 -16.27
N LYS A 226 3.82 5.14 -16.48
CA LYS A 226 2.95 5.09 -17.66
C LYS A 226 2.26 3.74 -17.87
N ALA A 227 1.95 3.05 -16.77
CA ALA A 227 1.40 1.71 -16.81
C ALA A 227 0.23 1.53 -15.84
N LEU A 228 -0.77 0.76 -16.25
CA LEU A 228 -1.77 0.17 -15.37
C LEU A 228 -1.56 -1.34 -15.36
N VAL A 229 -1.59 -1.93 -14.16
CA VAL A 229 -1.49 -3.38 -13.97
C VAL A 229 -2.79 -3.86 -13.34
N GLY A 230 -3.38 -4.93 -13.87
CA GLY A 230 -4.65 -5.48 -13.39
C GLY A 230 -4.66 -6.99 -13.33
N SER A 231 -5.21 -7.59 -12.28
CA SER A 231 -5.38 -9.05 -12.20
C SER A 231 -6.41 -9.43 -11.15
N VAL A 232 -7.02 -10.61 -11.34
CA VAL A 232 -7.74 -11.33 -10.28
C VAL A 232 -6.79 -11.89 -9.21
N SER A 233 -5.50 -12.09 -9.55
CA SER A 233 -4.47 -12.42 -8.58
C SER A 233 -3.74 -11.17 -8.10
N PRO A 234 -3.86 -10.79 -6.81
CA PRO A 234 -3.06 -9.70 -6.25
C PRO A 234 -1.55 -10.01 -6.27
N TYR A 235 -1.16 -11.28 -6.20
CA TYR A 235 0.25 -11.69 -6.27
C TYR A 235 0.81 -11.55 -7.69
N GLY A 236 0.04 -11.94 -8.70
CA GLY A 236 0.40 -11.73 -10.11
C GLY A 236 0.53 -10.23 -10.45
N ALA A 237 -0.41 -9.41 -9.97
CA ALA A 237 -0.34 -7.95 -10.13
C ALA A 237 0.92 -7.37 -9.46
N ASP A 238 1.24 -7.81 -8.24
CA ASP A 238 2.46 -7.38 -7.54
C ASP A 238 3.73 -7.81 -8.25
N TRP A 239 3.75 -9.01 -8.82
CA TRP A 239 4.90 -9.52 -9.57
C TRP A 239 5.18 -8.65 -10.81
N VAL A 240 4.15 -8.36 -11.61
CA VAL A 240 4.30 -7.51 -12.82
C VAL A 240 4.63 -6.08 -12.42
N GLY A 241 3.96 -5.54 -11.39
CA GLY A 241 4.22 -4.22 -10.84
C GLY A 241 5.66 -4.04 -10.33
N ALA A 242 6.22 -5.05 -9.67
CA ALA A 242 7.60 -5.06 -9.22
C ALA A 242 8.57 -5.11 -10.41
N LYS A 243 8.34 -6.02 -11.38
CA LYS A 243 9.20 -6.14 -12.57
C LYS A 243 9.24 -4.87 -13.41
N LEU A 244 8.12 -4.14 -13.52
CA LEU A 244 8.05 -2.85 -14.22
C LEU A 244 9.09 -1.85 -13.73
N ILE A 245 9.40 -1.86 -12.43
CA ILE A 245 10.38 -0.93 -11.83
C ILE A 245 11.73 -1.59 -11.54
N GLY A 246 12.03 -2.70 -12.22
CA GLY A 246 13.32 -3.40 -12.06
C GLY A 246 13.48 -4.15 -10.74
N LEU A 247 12.40 -4.36 -9.98
CA LEU A 247 12.42 -5.22 -8.79
C LEU A 247 12.23 -6.68 -9.18
N ASN A 248 13.10 -7.53 -8.66
CA ASN A 248 12.93 -8.97 -8.71
C ASN A 248 12.03 -9.43 -7.55
N MET A 249 11.30 -10.53 -7.79
CA MET A 249 10.33 -11.11 -6.85
C MET A 249 10.96 -11.47 -5.49
N ASP A 250 12.19 -11.98 -5.48
CA ASP A 250 12.95 -12.35 -4.29
C ASP A 250 13.27 -11.15 -3.37
N ARG A 251 13.17 -9.93 -3.90
CA ARG A 251 13.36 -8.68 -3.16
C ARG A 251 12.07 -8.08 -2.63
N VAL A 252 10.91 -8.65 -2.92
CA VAL A 252 9.60 -8.20 -2.43
C VAL A 252 9.12 -9.19 -1.37
N PRO A 253 9.26 -8.88 -0.06
CA PRO A 253 8.99 -9.83 1.02
C PRO A 253 7.58 -10.43 1.01
N THR A 254 6.56 -9.68 0.58
CA THR A 254 5.19 -10.19 0.45
C THR A 254 5.07 -11.29 -0.60
N LEU A 255 5.74 -11.14 -1.76
CA LEU A 255 5.78 -12.17 -2.80
C LEU A 255 6.59 -13.40 -2.34
N VAL A 256 7.70 -13.20 -1.63
CA VAL A 256 8.48 -14.30 -1.04
C VAL A 256 7.63 -15.12 -0.07
N VAL A 257 6.88 -14.46 0.82
CA VAL A 257 5.96 -15.14 1.76
C VAL A 257 4.84 -15.84 1.00
N ALA A 258 4.23 -15.21 0.01
CA ALA A 258 3.17 -15.82 -0.80
C ALA A 258 3.67 -17.09 -1.53
N GLN A 259 4.88 -17.05 -2.09
CA GLN A 259 5.49 -18.21 -2.76
C GLN A 259 5.79 -19.34 -1.76
N LYS A 260 6.38 -19.04 -0.59
CA LYS A 260 6.63 -20.03 0.47
C LYS A 260 5.34 -20.73 0.93
N ARG A 261 4.21 -20.04 0.85
CA ARG A 261 2.87 -20.57 1.21
C ARG A 261 2.15 -21.24 0.05
N GLY A 262 2.77 -21.35 -1.13
CA GLY A 262 2.16 -21.97 -2.31
C GLY A 262 1.01 -21.16 -2.93
N LEU A 263 0.92 -19.86 -2.65
CA LEU A 263 -0.16 -18.99 -3.16
C LEU A 263 0.11 -18.44 -4.55
N THR A 264 1.37 -18.47 -4.99
CA THR A 264 1.81 -18.14 -6.34
C THR A 264 3.03 -19.00 -6.69
N ASP A 265 3.13 -19.41 -7.95
CA ASP A 265 4.28 -20.10 -8.53
C ASP A 265 5.27 -19.12 -9.18
N GLY A 266 4.94 -17.81 -9.19
CA GLY A 266 5.72 -16.76 -9.86
C GLY A 266 5.62 -16.80 -11.39
N GLN A 267 4.75 -17.65 -11.96
CA GLN A 267 4.51 -17.72 -13.39
C GLN A 267 3.29 -16.88 -13.75
N VAL A 268 3.53 -15.78 -14.45
CA VAL A 268 2.48 -14.90 -14.94
C VAL A 268 2.34 -14.99 -16.46
N ASN A 269 1.10 -14.95 -16.93
CA ASN A 269 0.76 -14.72 -18.33
C ASN A 269 0.38 -13.25 -18.49
N ILE A 270 1.23 -12.47 -19.15
CA ILE A 270 0.97 -11.04 -19.37
C ILE A 270 0.10 -10.87 -20.62
N VAL A 271 -1.03 -10.21 -20.46
CA VAL A 271 -1.92 -9.81 -21.56
C VAL A 271 -1.92 -8.29 -21.72
N GLY A 272 -2.13 -7.80 -22.94
CA GLY A 272 -2.03 -6.38 -23.27
C GLY A 272 -0.65 -6.01 -23.83
N ASP A 273 -0.03 -4.99 -23.27
CA ASP A 273 1.24 -4.44 -23.72
C ASP A 273 2.45 -5.24 -23.19
N ALA A 274 3.52 -5.33 -23.98
CA ALA A 274 4.72 -6.08 -23.62
C ALA A 274 5.49 -5.41 -22.47
N LEU A 275 5.87 -6.20 -21.46
CA LEU A 275 6.60 -5.73 -20.27
C LEU A 275 7.88 -4.96 -20.61
N ASP A 276 8.65 -5.46 -21.58
CA ASP A 276 9.95 -4.89 -21.95
C ASP A 276 9.84 -3.47 -22.52
N HIS A 277 8.68 -3.07 -23.05
CA HIS A 277 8.45 -1.72 -23.57
C HIS A 277 8.11 -0.69 -22.48
N LEU A 278 7.70 -1.15 -21.29
CA LEU A 278 7.26 -0.29 -20.18
C LEU A 278 8.20 -0.35 -18.97
N LYS A 279 9.22 -1.20 -19.04
CA LYS A 279 10.15 -1.43 -17.94
C LYS A 279 11.04 -0.20 -17.70
N ILE A 280 11.16 0.18 -16.44
CA ILE A 280 12.03 1.26 -15.96
C ILE A 280 13.12 0.64 -15.08
N LEU A 281 14.36 0.76 -15.52
CA LEU A 281 15.51 0.13 -14.86
C LEU A 281 16.21 1.06 -13.86
N ASP A 282 16.04 2.37 -14.00
CA ASP A 282 16.66 3.40 -13.14
C ASP A 282 15.73 3.86 -11.99
N PHE A 283 14.67 3.10 -11.71
CA PHE A 283 13.72 3.42 -10.64
C PHE A 283 14.41 3.35 -9.28
N LYS A 284 14.31 4.42 -8.48
CA LYS A 284 15.01 4.47 -7.18
C LYS A 284 14.32 3.58 -6.15
N ILE A 285 14.91 2.43 -5.86
CA ILE A 285 14.42 1.49 -4.86
C ILE A 285 15.13 1.76 -3.52
N PRO A 286 14.41 1.88 -2.39
CA PRO A 286 15.04 1.99 -1.08
C PRO A 286 15.87 0.72 -0.80
N SER A 287 17.10 0.90 -0.35
CA SER A 287 17.97 -0.23 -0.02
C SER A 287 17.48 -0.90 1.26
N THR A 288 16.73 -1.98 1.11
CA THR A 288 16.22 -2.83 2.19
C THR A 288 16.77 -4.24 1.99
N ARG A 289 18.09 -4.39 2.11
CA ARG A 289 18.68 -5.73 2.27
C ARG A 289 18.50 -6.17 3.72
N ASN A 290 18.28 -7.45 3.93
CA ASN A 290 18.01 -8.03 5.24
C ASN A 290 19.26 -7.88 6.13
N ILE A 291 19.27 -6.85 6.96
CA ILE A 291 20.43 -6.45 7.77
C ILE A 291 20.61 -7.36 8.97
N HIS A 292 19.56 -8.12 9.30
CA HIS A 292 19.50 -8.97 10.47
C HIS A 292 20.02 -10.39 10.20
N PHE A 293 21.05 -10.56 9.36
CA PHE A 293 21.68 -11.87 9.08
C PHE A 293 22.25 -12.56 10.34
N TYR A 294 22.41 -11.80 11.41
CA TYR A 294 22.96 -12.18 12.70
C TYR A 294 21.89 -12.50 13.76
N ARG A 295 20.61 -12.23 13.51
CA ARG A 295 19.53 -12.58 14.45
C ARG A 295 19.40 -14.09 14.59
N GLY A 296 19.25 -14.56 15.82
CA GLY A 296 19.28 -15.98 16.20
C GLY A 296 20.69 -16.60 16.26
N LYS A 297 21.75 -15.86 15.88
CA LYS A 297 23.14 -16.36 15.89
C LYS A 297 23.98 -15.81 17.04
N PHE A 298 23.52 -14.77 17.72
CA PHE A 298 24.23 -14.16 18.84
C PHE A 298 23.34 -14.00 20.07
N PRO A 299 23.93 -13.80 21.26
CA PRO A 299 23.16 -13.42 22.44
C PRO A 299 22.35 -12.13 22.20
N LYS A 300 21.13 -12.05 22.73
CA LYS A 300 20.19 -10.92 22.52
C LYS A 300 20.78 -9.54 22.78
N TRP A 301 21.72 -9.42 23.73
CA TRP A 301 22.39 -8.14 24.02
C TRP A 301 23.30 -7.68 22.88
N MET A 302 23.97 -8.62 22.22
CA MET A 302 24.86 -8.36 21.08
C MET A 302 24.05 -8.10 19.81
N GLU A 303 22.95 -8.82 19.61
CA GLU A 303 21.98 -8.51 18.54
C GLU A 303 21.42 -7.11 18.69
N ARG A 304 21.04 -6.70 19.90
CA ARG A 304 20.55 -5.34 20.18
C ARG A 304 21.62 -4.28 19.90
N TYR A 305 22.87 -4.56 20.22
CA TYR A 305 24.00 -3.69 19.92
C TYR A 305 24.23 -3.55 18.40
N LEU A 306 24.23 -4.67 17.67
CA LEU A 306 24.38 -4.70 16.21
C LEU A 306 23.18 -4.03 15.51
N ASP A 307 21.95 -4.29 15.96
CA ASP A 307 20.72 -3.67 15.45
C ASP A 307 20.80 -2.15 15.60
N ASN A 308 21.32 -1.68 16.73
CA ASN A 308 21.52 -0.26 16.98
C ASN A 308 22.53 0.39 16.02
N TRP A 309 23.51 -0.37 15.53
CA TRP A 309 24.56 0.18 14.69
C TRP A 309 24.30 0.01 13.19
N LEU A 310 23.60 -1.05 12.79
CA LEU A 310 23.40 -1.43 11.39
C LEU A 310 22.01 -1.08 10.84
N THR A 311 20.99 -1.02 11.70
CA THR A 311 19.60 -0.84 11.25
C THR A 311 19.30 0.63 10.94
N PRO A 312 18.61 0.95 9.82
CA PRO A 312 18.17 2.30 9.51
C PRO A 312 17.29 2.88 10.63
N ARG A 313 17.43 4.18 10.88
CA ARG A 313 16.75 4.89 11.96
C ARG A 313 16.01 6.12 11.45
N PRO A 314 14.86 6.51 12.04
CA PRO A 314 14.23 7.78 11.71
C PRO A 314 15.10 8.94 12.20
N LEU A 315 15.30 9.92 11.32
CA LEU A 315 15.98 11.18 11.60
C LEU A 315 14.98 12.33 11.43
N PHE A 316 14.69 13.04 12.52
CA PHE A 316 13.74 14.16 12.54
C PHE A 316 14.45 15.46 12.16
N GLN A 317 14.01 16.08 11.07
CA GLN A 317 14.45 17.37 10.58
C GLN A 317 13.61 18.46 11.23
N HIS A 318 14.10 19.03 12.34
CA HIS A 318 13.33 19.97 13.17
C HIS A 318 13.07 21.31 12.48
N ASP A 319 13.88 21.66 11.49
CA ASP A 319 13.75 22.80 10.59
C ASP A 319 12.50 22.69 9.69
N LEU A 320 12.18 21.49 9.22
CA LEU A 320 11.00 21.22 8.39
C LEU A 320 9.75 20.91 9.21
N CYS A 321 9.89 20.65 10.51
CA CYS A 321 8.80 20.15 11.35
C CYS A 321 7.77 21.24 11.69
N SER A 322 6.50 20.97 11.43
CA SER A 322 5.39 21.85 11.81
C SER A 322 4.90 21.69 13.26
N GLY A 323 5.39 20.70 14.00
CA GLY A 323 4.96 20.43 15.38
C GLY A 323 3.58 19.76 15.53
N CYS A 324 3.00 19.24 14.44
CA CYS A 324 1.63 18.69 14.40
C CYS A 324 1.34 17.41 15.22
N GLU A 325 2.33 16.86 15.94
CA GLU A 325 2.22 15.65 16.77
C GLU A 325 1.80 14.33 16.09
N VAL A 326 1.54 14.31 14.78
CA VAL A 326 1.12 13.08 14.06
C VAL A 326 2.09 11.92 14.29
N CYS A 327 3.40 12.18 14.30
CA CYS A 327 4.41 11.16 14.54
C CYS A 327 4.36 10.58 15.96
N LYS A 328 4.06 11.39 16.99
CA LYS A 328 3.85 10.95 18.37
C LYS A 328 2.59 10.09 18.47
N ASN A 329 1.48 10.57 17.93
CA ASN A 329 0.18 9.90 18.02
C ASN A 329 0.11 8.59 17.21
N SER A 330 0.97 8.44 16.21
CA SER A 330 1.07 7.23 15.40
C SER A 330 2.24 6.31 15.78
N CYS A 331 2.99 6.64 16.84
CA CYS A 331 4.13 5.85 17.28
C CYS A 331 3.66 4.61 18.06
N PRO A 332 3.79 3.38 17.52
CA PRO A 332 3.27 2.22 18.21
C PRO A 332 3.89 1.94 19.58
N PRO A 333 5.23 2.02 19.77
CA PRO A 333 5.83 1.81 21.09
C PRO A 333 5.78 3.06 21.99
N SER A 334 5.11 4.14 21.56
CA SER A 334 4.98 5.40 22.33
C SER A 334 6.31 6.00 22.78
N VAL A 335 7.35 5.94 21.92
CA VAL A 335 8.71 6.39 22.25
C VAL A 335 9.01 7.84 21.84
N ILE A 336 8.03 8.54 21.26
CA ILE A 336 8.20 9.91 20.76
C ILE A 336 7.50 10.88 21.71
N THR A 337 8.28 11.79 22.30
CA THR A 337 7.78 12.93 23.08
C THR A 337 7.89 14.22 22.27
N MET A 338 7.14 15.25 22.67
CA MET A 338 7.25 16.59 22.08
C MET A 338 7.97 17.52 23.06
N GLU A 339 9.19 17.94 22.74
CA GLU A 339 9.97 18.91 23.51
C GLU A 339 10.05 20.22 22.73
N LYS A 340 9.59 21.33 23.34
CA LYS A 340 9.55 22.66 22.68
C LYS A 340 8.87 22.63 21.29
N GLY A 341 7.79 21.84 21.16
CA GLY A 341 7.07 21.68 19.89
C GLY A 341 7.81 20.87 18.81
N ARG A 342 8.85 20.10 19.18
CA ARG A 342 9.59 19.23 18.27
C ARG A 342 9.64 17.78 18.77
N PRO A 343 9.59 16.79 17.87
CA PRO A 343 9.59 15.38 18.26
C PRO A 343 10.97 14.95 18.74
N LYS A 344 11.03 14.22 19.84
CA LYS A 344 12.22 13.53 20.34
C LYS A 344 11.90 12.07 20.57
N ALA A 345 12.62 11.19 19.89
CA ALA A 345 12.37 9.76 19.92
C ALA A 345 13.43 9.02 20.75
N ASP A 346 13.01 8.17 21.68
CA ASP A 346 13.89 7.16 22.31
C ASP A 346 14.14 6.06 21.28
N LEU A 347 15.28 6.16 20.59
CA LEU A 347 15.64 5.25 19.50
C LEU A 347 16.02 3.85 20.00
N ASP A 348 16.34 3.66 21.28
CA ASP A 348 16.70 2.34 21.83
C ASP A 348 15.48 1.46 22.13
N LYS A 349 14.29 2.08 22.20
CA LYS A 349 12.99 1.42 22.31
C LYS A 349 12.18 1.45 21.00
N CYS A 350 12.71 2.11 19.97
CA CYS A 350 12.05 2.25 18.68
C CYS A 350 12.10 0.93 17.89
N ILE A 351 10.94 0.40 17.52
CA ILE A 351 10.80 -0.83 16.72
C ILE A 351 11.09 -0.66 15.22
N ARG A 352 11.52 0.54 14.78
CA ARG A 352 11.82 0.86 13.37
C ARG A 352 10.68 0.57 12.39
N CYS A 353 9.42 0.78 12.81
CA CYS A 353 8.26 0.61 11.93
C CYS A 353 8.12 1.71 10.86
N PHE A 354 8.80 2.86 11.05
CA PHE A 354 8.74 4.04 10.19
C PHE A 354 7.36 4.69 10.02
N CYS A 355 6.35 4.38 10.86
CA CYS A 355 5.06 5.08 10.85
C CYS A 355 5.20 6.61 10.98
N CYS A 356 6.17 7.07 11.78
CA CYS A 356 6.49 8.49 11.92
C CYS A 356 6.96 9.15 10.61
N GLN A 357 7.63 8.40 9.74
CA GLN A 357 8.05 8.85 8.41
C GLN A 357 6.91 8.76 7.40
N GLU A 358 6.19 7.63 7.38
CA GLU A 358 5.04 7.41 6.51
C GLU A 358 3.95 8.45 6.74
N LEU A 359 3.70 8.84 8.00
CA LEU A 359 2.59 9.72 8.38
C LEU A 359 2.96 11.20 8.55
N CYS A 360 4.22 11.60 8.28
CA CYS A 360 4.63 12.99 8.44
C CYS A 360 4.06 13.89 7.32
N PRO A 361 3.15 14.85 7.61
CA PRO A 361 2.57 15.69 6.56
C PRO A 361 3.61 16.65 5.94
N ALA A 362 4.62 17.04 6.72
CA ALA A 362 5.68 17.96 6.35
C ALA A 362 6.93 17.27 5.75
N HIS A 363 6.93 15.94 5.62
CA HIS A 363 8.09 15.15 5.17
C HIS A 363 9.38 15.43 5.99
N ALA A 364 9.21 15.77 7.26
CA ALA A 364 10.28 16.16 8.18
C ALA A 364 11.00 14.97 8.85
N VAL A 365 10.77 13.74 8.37
CA VAL A 365 11.40 12.53 8.92
C VAL A 365 12.05 11.75 7.79
N ARG A 366 13.37 11.56 7.87
CA ARG A 366 14.15 10.80 6.89
C ARG A 366 14.61 9.47 7.46
N ILE A 367 14.86 8.50 6.60
CA ILE A 367 15.49 7.24 6.98
C ILE A 367 17.01 7.42 6.90
N LYS A 368 17.68 7.52 8.06
CA LYS A 368 19.14 7.55 8.15
C LYS A 368 19.68 6.13 8.19
N ARG A 369 20.50 5.79 7.20
CA ARG A 369 21.24 4.52 7.12
C ARG A 369 22.63 4.71 7.72
N SER A 370 23.21 3.66 8.33
CA SER A 370 24.56 3.76 8.91
C SER A 370 25.63 3.77 7.81
N TRP A 371 26.79 4.37 8.10
CA TRP A 371 27.88 4.44 7.11
C TRP A 371 28.38 3.05 6.68
N LEU A 372 28.45 2.09 7.61
CA LEU A 372 28.76 0.71 7.25
C LEU A 372 27.67 0.08 6.40
N PHE A 373 26.40 0.34 6.70
CA PHE A 373 25.32 -0.12 5.84
C PHE A 373 25.51 0.40 4.39
N THR A 374 25.84 1.68 4.23
CA THR A 374 26.08 2.27 2.91
C THR A 374 27.32 1.70 2.23
N LYS A 375 28.40 1.36 2.95
CA LYS A 375 29.60 0.77 2.35
C LYS A 375 29.49 -0.73 2.04
N ILE A 376 28.71 -1.48 2.81
CA ILE A 376 28.55 -2.93 2.65
C ILE A 376 27.49 -3.24 1.58
N PHE A 377 26.50 -2.36 1.40
CA PHE A 377 25.31 -2.66 0.60
C PHE A 377 25.00 -1.69 -0.55
N ASN A 378 25.86 -0.68 -0.84
CA ASN A 378 25.84 0.03 -2.13
C ASN A 378 26.67 -0.68 -3.19
#